data_AF-A0A2P5HUG2-F1
#
_entry.id   AF-A0A2P5HUG2-F1
#
_cell.length_a   1.000
_cell.length_b   1.000
_cell.length_c   1.000
_cell.angle_alpha   90.00
_cell.angle_beta   90.00
_cell.angle_gamma   90.00
#
_symmetry.space_group_name_H-M   'P 1'
#
loop_
_entity.id
_entity.type
_entity.pdbx_description
1 polymer ?
#
loop_
_entity_poly.entity_id
_entity_poly.type
_entity_poly.pdbx_seq_one_letter_code
_entity_poly.pdbx_strand_id
1 'polypeptide(L)'
;MRRAYLQLQQQLHPDTVFFLGDLFDGGREWRTFHGDTPDPSWNHRPKGEVGYAKKWKKKYGEDFWLKEYARWVRLFADPWNLGGTEAGRGQRGRRLIASLPGNHDLGFGSEVKVPIRNRFEAYFGDVNRVDVIANHTFVSIDAVSLSARSSDDRSRADLSSIYKPTEEFLNKAQLSKRKAVERELRRLRGEVEEIPQEHKIEDALSAKFDNIPTLNPGEGKAELPTILLSHVPLYRPPGTQCGPMREHWPPSNPADPGARDDRNAISVSKGYQYQNVLNEVDSIDVVNKIGNIIHAFSGDDHDYCELRHADNQANVKEITVKSTSMAMGVPTPGFVMVSMYNPIDAEGKPLSGDQARTLQTHLCLLPSQLSTYARYGGFAFVCAVALTIRALLVPILNLQPFALEPIGPGSKSRSGLPTSKAKLDDHDPEQASSGYGHGSSASSFNSAAPPRSATRDRSASFTPGVRANGLAAQARNASPKRQPGGNSKGLARHSSNREKSGARWGGLGNGPKIEIDIGEDNEYYYDAGKSRWKATRSTKRGSRNTLMIAWRELWTTAWRVLWMVGGFWLWLAYKG
;
A
#
# COMPACT_ATOMS: atom_id res chain seq x y z
N MET A 1 -2.55 6.72 -0.46
CA MET A 1 -3.09 5.60 -1.27
C MET A 1 -4.47 5.16 -0.78
N ARG A 2 -4.72 3.98 -0.15
CA ARG A 2 -6.08 3.40 0.07
C ARG A 2 -7.21 4.40 0.33
N ARG A 3 -7.17 5.18 1.41
CA ARG A 3 -8.24 6.16 1.76
C ARG A 3 -8.52 7.17 0.64
N ALA A 4 -7.50 7.62 -0.08
CA ALA A 4 -7.68 8.51 -1.24
C ALA A 4 -8.36 7.80 -2.42
N TYR A 5 -8.02 6.54 -2.72
CA TYR A 5 -8.69 5.78 -3.77
C TYR A 5 -10.15 5.48 -3.43
N LEU A 6 -10.46 5.20 -2.16
CA LEU A 6 -11.84 5.05 -1.69
C LEU A 6 -12.64 6.35 -1.91
N GLN A 7 -12.09 7.51 -1.56
CA GLN A 7 -12.74 8.80 -1.81
C GLN A 7 -12.86 9.14 -3.30
N LEU A 8 -11.88 8.77 -4.13
CA LEU A 8 -11.95 8.88 -5.59
C LEU A 8 -13.11 8.05 -6.14
N GLN A 9 -13.28 6.80 -5.71
CA GLN A 9 -14.41 5.95 -6.14
C GLN A 9 -15.77 6.45 -5.62
N GLN A 10 -15.82 7.04 -4.42
CA GLN A 10 -17.07 7.51 -3.80
C GLN A 10 -17.52 8.91 -4.25
N GLN A 11 -16.58 9.84 -4.49
CA GLN A 11 -16.90 11.24 -4.80
C GLN A 11 -16.82 11.57 -6.29
N LEU A 12 -15.88 10.94 -7.01
CA LEU A 12 -15.62 11.22 -8.43
C LEU A 12 -16.17 10.12 -9.36
N HIS A 13 -16.55 8.97 -8.80
CA HIS A 13 -17.27 7.85 -9.44
C HIS A 13 -16.87 7.60 -10.92
N PRO A 14 -15.58 7.36 -11.22
CA PRO A 14 -15.08 7.39 -12.58
C PRO A 14 -15.61 6.24 -13.45
N ASP A 15 -15.97 6.55 -14.69
CA ASP A 15 -16.37 5.57 -15.72
C ASP A 15 -15.25 4.63 -16.13
N THR A 16 -14.02 5.12 -16.14
CA THR A 16 -12.83 4.30 -16.39
C THR A 16 -11.66 4.76 -15.54
N VAL A 17 -10.90 3.80 -15.00
CA VAL A 17 -9.59 4.06 -14.39
C VAL A 17 -8.55 3.21 -15.10
N PHE A 18 -7.56 3.90 -15.68
CA PHE A 18 -6.33 3.30 -16.17
C PHE A 18 -5.24 3.38 -15.10
N PHE A 19 -4.47 2.30 -14.94
CA PHE A 19 -3.18 2.32 -14.26
C PHE A 19 -2.07 2.30 -15.33
N LEU A 20 -1.05 3.15 -15.18
CA LEU A 20 0.02 3.31 -16.17
C LEU A 20 1.33 2.62 -15.75
N GLY A 21 1.24 1.34 -15.42
CA GLY A 21 2.35 0.53 -14.90
C GLY A 21 2.65 0.72 -13.41
N ASP A 22 3.70 0.04 -12.97
CA ASP A 22 4.27 0.02 -11.61
C ASP A 22 3.25 -0.30 -10.51
N LEU A 23 2.54 -1.42 -10.71
CA LEU A 23 1.59 -1.96 -9.75
C LEU A 23 2.29 -2.58 -8.54
N PHE A 24 3.50 -3.12 -8.73
CA PHE A 24 4.32 -3.74 -7.68
C PHE A 24 5.77 -3.26 -7.69
N ASP A 25 6.19 -2.60 -6.61
CA ASP A 25 7.62 -2.35 -6.36
C ASP A 25 8.39 -3.67 -6.20
N GLY A 26 9.12 -4.06 -7.25
CA GLY A 26 9.92 -5.28 -7.29
C GLY A 26 9.21 -6.52 -7.84
N GLY A 27 8.07 -6.38 -8.55
CA GLY A 27 7.42 -7.51 -9.25
C GLY A 27 8.38 -8.31 -10.16
N ARG A 28 9.34 -7.61 -10.79
CA ARG A 28 10.45 -8.17 -11.60
C ARG A 28 11.43 -9.07 -10.84
N GLU A 29 11.51 -8.94 -9.51
CA GLU A 29 12.48 -9.66 -8.67
C GLU A 29 11.92 -10.97 -8.08
N TRP A 30 10.61 -11.20 -8.18
CA TRP A 30 9.94 -12.31 -7.50
C TRP A 30 9.72 -13.48 -8.47
N ARG A 31 10.45 -14.57 -8.24
CA ARG A 31 10.42 -15.80 -9.03
C ARG A 31 9.00 -16.28 -9.38
N THR A 32 8.82 -16.78 -10.59
CA THR A 32 7.57 -17.41 -11.05
C THR A 32 7.45 -18.86 -10.55
N PHE A 33 6.22 -19.40 -10.52
CA PHE A 33 6.00 -20.83 -10.24
C PHE A 33 6.60 -21.76 -11.32
N HIS A 34 6.63 -21.29 -12.57
CA HIS A 34 7.22 -21.99 -13.71
C HIS A 34 8.16 -21.07 -14.48
N GLY A 35 9.29 -21.63 -14.93
CA GLY A 35 10.21 -20.96 -15.85
C GLY A 35 11.05 -19.83 -15.25
N ASP A 36 11.25 -19.74 -13.93
CA ASP A 36 12.12 -18.72 -13.31
C ASP A 36 13.54 -18.76 -13.90
N THR A 37 13.84 -17.82 -14.80
CA THR A 37 15.13 -17.77 -15.49
C THR A 37 16.19 -17.07 -14.64
N PRO A 38 17.47 -17.45 -14.78
CA PRO A 38 18.59 -16.61 -14.36
C PRO A 38 18.49 -15.20 -14.93
N ASP A 39 19.20 -14.25 -14.32
CA ASP A 39 19.39 -12.94 -14.95
C ASP A 39 20.33 -13.11 -16.17
N PRO A 40 20.16 -12.32 -17.24
CA PRO A 40 21.01 -12.45 -18.41
C PRO A 40 22.49 -12.17 -18.10
N SER A 41 23.41 -12.69 -18.92
CA SER A 41 24.86 -12.52 -18.70
C SER A 41 25.35 -11.08 -18.80
N TRP A 42 24.59 -10.21 -19.46
CA TRP A 42 24.80 -8.76 -19.55
C TRP A 42 24.05 -7.96 -18.47
N ASN A 43 23.54 -8.59 -17.41
CA ASN A 43 22.87 -7.89 -16.31
C ASN A 43 23.87 -7.02 -15.52
N HIS A 44 23.73 -5.70 -15.59
CA HIS A 44 24.68 -4.74 -14.98
C HIS A 44 24.27 -4.30 -13.56
N ARG A 45 23.74 -5.21 -12.74
CA ARG A 45 23.22 -4.87 -11.41
C ARG A 45 24.28 -4.18 -10.52
N PRO A 46 23.97 -3.04 -9.86
CA PRO A 46 24.89 -2.36 -8.95
C PRO A 46 25.47 -3.30 -7.88
N LYS A 47 26.78 -3.16 -7.60
CA LYS A 47 27.50 -4.04 -6.64
C LYS A 47 26.84 -4.15 -5.26
N GLY A 48 26.20 -3.08 -4.79
CA GLY A 48 25.46 -3.06 -3.52
C GLY A 48 24.18 -3.89 -3.52
N GLU A 49 23.52 -4.06 -4.67
CA GLU A 49 22.27 -4.83 -4.79
C GLU A 49 22.48 -6.34 -4.90
N VAL A 50 23.62 -6.82 -5.40
CA VAL A 50 23.83 -8.25 -5.70
C VAL A 50 23.54 -9.16 -4.48
N GLY A 51 23.91 -8.70 -3.27
CA GLY A 51 23.58 -9.38 -2.02
C GLY A 51 22.08 -9.36 -1.67
N TYR A 52 21.38 -8.26 -1.99
CA TYR A 52 19.93 -8.14 -1.81
C TYR A 52 19.17 -8.99 -2.83
N ALA A 53 19.51 -8.95 -4.12
CA ALA A 53 18.90 -9.78 -5.15
C ALA A 53 18.97 -11.28 -4.83
N LYS A 54 20.13 -11.76 -4.34
CA LYS A 54 20.29 -13.16 -3.87
C LYS A 54 19.37 -13.48 -2.67
N LYS A 55 19.14 -12.52 -1.77
CA LYS A 55 18.24 -12.64 -0.63
C LYS A 55 16.76 -12.56 -1.04
N TRP A 56 16.41 -11.70 -1.98
CA TRP A 56 15.07 -11.55 -2.54
C TRP A 56 14.65 -12.81 -3.28
N LYS A 57 15.45 -13.31 -4.23
CA LYS A 57 15.16 -14.57 -4.92
C LYS A 57 14.99 -15.74 -3.95
N LYS A 58 15.79 -15.82 -2.88
CA LYS A 58 15.59 -16.88 -1.86
C LYS A 58 14.28 -16.71 -1.06
N LYS A 59 13.85 -15.48 -0.77
CA LYS A 59 12.72 -15.17 0.14
C LYS A 59 11.37 -14.98 -0.57
N TYR A 60 11.38 -14.51 -1.81
CA TYR A 60 10.21 -14.10 -2.58
C TYR A 60 10.09 -14.93 -3.86
N GLY A 61 8.85 -15.09 -4.31
CA GLY A 61 8.44 -15.93 -5.43
C GLY A 61 6.91 -15.89 -5.55
N GLU A 62 6.31 -16.86 -6.24
CA GLU A 62 4.87 -16.87 -6.54
C GLU A 62 3.98 -16.63 -5.31
N ASP A 63 4.21 -17.35 -4.22
CA ASP A 63 3.49 -17.19 -2.94
C ASP A 63 3.52 -15.77 -2.37
N PHE A 64 4.54 -14.97 -2.72
CA PHE A 64 4.63 -13.57 -2.31
C PHE A 64 3.93 -12.68 -3.34
N TRP A 65 4.17 -12.90 -4.64
CA TRP A 65 3.51 -12.21 -5.73
C TRP A 65 1.97 -12.32 -5.64
N LEU A 66 1.43 -13.51 -5.39
CA LEU A 66 -0.02 -13.75 -5.20
C LEU A 66 -0.60 -13.01 -3.98
N LYS A 67 0.17 -12.84 -2.90
CA LYS A 67 -0.26 -12.08 -1.71
C LYS A 67 -0.31 -10.58 -2.00
N GLU A 68 0.61 -10.09 -2.83
CA GLU A 68 0.66 -8.71 -3.29
C GLU A 68 -0.39 -8.42 -4.37
N TYR A 69 -0.64 -9.34 -5.31
CA TYR A 69 -1.79 -9.27 -6.22
C TYR A 69 -3.11 -9.23 -5.43
N ALA A 70 -3.30 -10.12 -4.46
CA ALA A 70 -4.46 -10.07 -3.58
C ALA A 70 -4.52 -8.77 -2.74
N ARG A 71 -3.37 -8.15 -2.42
CA ARG A 71 -3.32 -6.82 -1.77
C ARG A 71 -3.74 -5.72 -2.73
N TRP A 72 -3.31 -5.75 -4.00
CA TRP A 72 -3.75 -4.83 -5.04
C TRP A 72 -5.27 -4.93 -5.27
N VAL A 73 -5.81 -6.15 -5.38
CA VAL A 73 -7.25 -6.41 -5.47
C VAL A 73 -8.02 -5.76 -4.31
N ARG A 74 -7.61 -5.99 -3.05
CA ARG A 74 -8.22 -5.37 -1.85
C ARG A 74 -8.06 -3.85 -1.72
N LEU A 75 -7.21 -3.24 -2.55
CA LEU A 75 -6.96 -1.80 -2.55
C LEU A 75 -7.67 -1.07 -3.70
N PHE A 76 -7.84 -1.73 -4.84
CA PHE A 76 -8.26 -1.09 -6.09
C PHE A 76 -9.44 -1.77 -6.78
N ALA A 77 -9.51 -3.11 -6.81
CA ALA A 77 -10.59 -3.84 -7.47
C ALA A 77 -11.81 -4.05 -6.57
N ASP A 78 -11.63 -4.52 -5.33
CA ASP A 78 -12.74 -4.71 -4.36
C ASP A 78 -13.55 -3.42 -4.15
N PRO A 79 -12.95 -2.20 -4.08
CA PRO A 79 -13.70 -0.96 -3.91
C PRO A 79 -14.25 -0.36 -5.21
N TRP A 80 -14.12 -1.02 -6.37
CA TRP A 80 -14.51 -0.45 -7.66
C TRP A 80 -15.97 0.04 -7.68
N ASN A 81 -16.89 -0.79 -7.21
CA ASN A 81 -18.33 -0.50 -7.20
C ASN A 81 -18.78 0.35 -5.99
N LEU A 82 -17.86 0.90 -5.18
CA LEU A 82 -18.19 1.59 -3.93
C LEU A 82 -18.97 2.91 -4.11
N GLY A 83 -18.85 3.56 -5.28
CA GLY A 83 -19.69 4.70 -5.68
C GLY A 83 -20.97 4.30 -6.44
N GLY A 84 -21.14 3.02 -6.77
CA GLY A 84 -22.22 2.52 -7.64
C GLY A 84 -21.69 1.74 -8.86
N THR A 85 -22.53 0.84 -9.38
CA THR A 85 -22.25 0.03 -10.58
C THR A 85 -22.49 0.78 -11.89
N GLU A 86 -23.49 1.65 -11.91
CA GLU A 86 -23.93 2.36 -13.11
C GLU A 86 -22.84 3.31 -13.62
N ALA A 87 -22.72 3.38 -14.95
CA ALA A 87 -21.80 4.28 -15.63
C ALA A 87 -22.51 5.58 -16.07
N GLY A 88 -21.72 6.61 -16.35
CA GLY A 88 -22.13 7.84 -16.99
C GLY A 88 -22.87 7.60 -18.30
N ARG A 89 -23.83 8.48 -18.60
CA ARG A 89 -24.75 8.35 -19.73
C ARG A 89 -23.99 8.17 -21.05
N GLY A 90 -24.22 7.03 -21.72
CA GLY A 90 -23.63 6.69 -23.01
C GLY A 90 -22.43 5.75 -22.95
N GLN A 91 -21.86 5.48 -21.76
CA GLN A 91 -20.83 4.46 -21.61
C GLN A 91 -21.44 3.06 -21.56
N ARG A 92 -20.71 2.05 -22.05
CA ARG A 92 -21.07 0.62 -22.01
C ARG A 92 -21.14 0.03 -20.59
N GLY A 93 -20.50 0.69 -19.61
CA GLY A 93 -20.30 0.19 -18.25
C GLY A 93 -18.93 0.61 -17.70
N ARG A 94 -18.78 0.57 -16.38
CA ARG A 94 -17.57 1.06 -15.69
C ARG A 94 -16.39 0.10 -15.84
N ARG A 95 -15.24 0.56 -16.37
CA ARG A 95 -14.03 -0.26 -16.62
C ARG A 95 -12.84 0.07 -15.69
N LEU A 96 -12.22 -0.93 -15.10
CA LEU A 96 -10.90 -0.81 -14.46
C LEU A 96 -9.87 -1.53 -15.34
N ILE A 97 -8.89 -0.79 -15.86
CA ILE A 97 -7.87 -1.30 -16.78
C ILE A 97 -6.49 -1.11 -16.15
N ALA A 98 -5.80 -2.21 -15.88
CA ALA A 98 -4.49 -2.23 -15.22
C ALA A 98 -3.48 -3.11 -15.97
N SER A 99 -3.68 -3.38 -17.26
CA SER A 99 -2.80 -4.23 -18.06
C SER A 99 -1.60 -3.49 -18.68
N LEU A 100 -1.46 -2.17 -18.53
CA LEU A 100 -0.24 -1.48 -18.93
C LEU A 100 0.86 -1.79 -17.90
N PRO A 101 1.98 -2.43 -18.27
CA PRO A 101 3.03 -2.82 -17.33
C PRO A 101 4.03 -1.70 -17.08
N GLY A 102 4.67 -1.69 -15.90
CA GLY A 102 5.84 -0.86 -15.61
C GLY A 102 7.16 -1.62 -15.46
N ASN A 103 8.26 -0.89 -15.31
CA ASN A 103 9.59 -1.49 -15.15
C ASN A 103 9.82 -2.11 -13.77
N HIS A 104 9.06 -1.75 -12.73
CA HIS A 104 9.03 -2.50 -11.46
C HIS A 104 8.21 -3.80 -11.58
N ASP A 105 7.22 -3.86 -12.48
CA ASP A 105 6.43 -5.07 -12.72
C ASP A 105 7.21 -6.14 -13.53
N LEU A 106 7.87 -5.76 -14.63
CA LEU A 106 8.46 -6.70 -15.60
C LEU A 106 10.00 -6.74 -15.64
N GLY A 107 10.65 -5.68 -15.18
CA GLY A 107 12.03 -5.33 -15.55
C GLY A 107 12.06 -4.51 -16.84
N PHE A 108 13.25 -4.10 -17.33
CA PHE A 108 13.37 -3.17 -18.46
C PHE A 108 14.18 -3.73 -19.65
N GLY A 109 13.69 -3.49 -20.88
CA GLY A 109 14.42 -3.72 -22.13
C GLY A 109 15.02 -5.13 -22.25
N SER A 110 16.32 -5.20 -22.52
CA SER A 110 17.08 -6.46 -22.64
C SER A 110 17.18 -7.29 -21.36
N GLU A 111 16.63 -6.82 -20.24
CA GLU A 111 16.53 -7.56 -18.98
C GLU A 111 15.08 -7.94 -18.58
N VAL A 112 14.07 -7.68 -19.43
CA VAL A 112 12.70 -8.20 -19.21
C VAL A 112 12.70 -9.72 -19.24
N LYS A 113 12.03 -10.35 -18.27
CA LYS A 113 11.84 -11.80 -18.22
C LYS A 113 10.48 -12.18 -18.77
N VAL A 114 10.47 -12.87 -19.92
CA VAL A 114 9.25 -13.43 -20.55
C VAL A 114 8.36 -14.20 -19.55
N PRO A 115 8.87 -15.06 -18.64
CA PRO A 115 8.03 -15.70 -17.61
C PRO A 115 7.29 -14.71 -16.70
N ILE A 116 7.89 -13.56 -16.38
CA ILE A 116 7.29 -12.53 -15.54
C ILE A 116 6.26 -11.72 -16.33
N ARG A 117 6.54 -11.39 -17.60
CA ARG A 117 5.56 -10.78 -18.52
C ARG A 117 4.34 -11.67 -18.69
N ASN A 118 4.54 -12.95 -18.99
CA ASN A 118 3.45 -13.92 -19.12
C ASN A 118 2.64 -14.07 -17.82
N ARG A 119 3.26 -13.95 -16.63
CA ARG A 119 2.52 -13.90 -15.34
C ARG A 119 1.72 -12.61 -15.20
N PHE A 120 2.26 -11.46 -15.59
CA PHE A 120 1.53 -10.19 -15.54
C PHE A 120 0.33 -10.20 -16.48
N GLU A 121 0.54 -10.59 -17.75
CA GLU A 121 -0.50 -10.79 -18.77
C GLU A 121 -1.64 -11.70 -18.27
N ALA A 122 -1.30 -12.83 -17.64
CA ALA A 122 -2.27 -13.82 -17.16
C ALA A 122 -3.20 -13.33 -16.02
N TYR A 123 -2.85 -12.24 -15.32
CA TYR A 123 -3.63 -11.71 -14.19
C TYR A 123 -4.21 -10.31 -14.43
N PHE A 124 -3.60 -9.49 -15.30
CA PHE A 124 -4.09 -8.15 -15.63
C PHE A 124 -4.69 -8.04 -17.04
N GLY A 125 -4.42 -9.01 -17.92
CA GLY A 125 -4.83 -9.00 -19.33
C GLY A 125 -3.76 -8.47 -20.26
N ASP A 126 -4.10 -8.32 -21.54
CA ASP A 126 -3.15 -8.00 -22.61
C ASP A 126 -2.43 -6.67 -22.38
N VAL A 127 -1.09 -6.72 -22.41
CA VAL A 127 -0.21 -5.54 -22.25
C VAL A 127 -0.17 -4.62 -23.48
N ASN A 128 -0.55 -5.17 -24.64
CA ASN A 128 -0.69 -4.47 -25.91
C ASN A 128 -2.15 -4.59 -26.37
N ARG A 129 -2.94 -3.51 -26.30
CA ARG A 129 -4.41 -3.57 -26.49
C ARG A 129 -5.00 -2.29 -27.08
N VAL A 130 -6.21 -2.41 -27.62
CA VAL A 130 -7.02 -1.30 -28.14
C VAL A 130 -8.41 -1.33 -27.51
N ASP A 131 -8.84 -0.21 -26.94
CA ASP A 131 -10.16 -0.02 -26.34
C ASP A 131 -10.87 1.18 -26.99
N VAL A 132 -12.17 1.08 -27.24
CA VAL A 132 -13.02 2.25 -27.52
C VAL A 132 -13.80 2.63 -26.26
N ILE A 133 -13.68 3.89 -25.86
CA ILE A 133 -14.29 4.49 -24.64
C ILE A 133 -14.66 5.94 -24.99
N ALA A 134 -15.87 6.40 -24.62
CA ALA A 134 -16.32 7.78 -24.86
C ALA A 134 -16.06 8.30 -26.30
N ASN A 135 -16.25 7.43 -27.31
CA ASN A 135 -15.96 7.69 -28.72
C ASN A 135 -14.52 8.15 -29.03
N HIS A 136 -13.55 7.65 -28.25
CA HIS A 136 -12.10 7.79 -28.48
C HIS A 136 -11.46 6.40 -28.55
N THR A 137 -10.35 6.29 -29.28
CA THR A 137 -9.57 5.05 -29.41
C THR A 137 -8.38 5.08 -28.45
N PHE A 138 -8.41 4.29 -27.38
CA PHE A 138 -7.25 4.11 -26.51
C PHE A 138 -6.36 2.99 -27.05
N VAL A 139 -5.04 3.23 -27.13
CA VAL A 139 -4.04 2.23 -27.52
C VAL A 139 -2.98 2.13 -26.43
N SER A 140 -2.92 0.98 -25.77
CA SER A 140 -1.91 0.68 -24.75
C SER A 140 -0.77 -0.14 -25.34
N ILE A 141 0.48 0.18 -25.00
CA ILE A 141 1.67 -0.54 -25.47
C ILE A 141 2.61 -0.96 -24.34
N ASP A 142 3.16 -2.17 -24.45
CA ASP A 142 4.32 -2.60 -23.65
C ASP A 142 5.60 -1.99 -24.23
N ALA A 143 5.78 -0.70 -23.93
CA ALA A 143 6.97 0.09 -24.22
C ALA A 143 8.23 -0.42 -23.50
N VAL A 144 8.04 -1.11 -22.37
CA VAL A 144 9.11 -1.63 -21.53
C VAL A 144 9.78 -2.84 -22.19
N SER A 145 8.99 -3.76 -22.74
CA SER A 145 9.48 -4.84 -23.62
C SER A 145 9.90 -4.32 -24.99
N LEU A 146 9.20 -3.33 -25.57
CA LEU A 146 9.57 -2.74 -26.86
C LEU A 146 10.99 -2.17 -26.84
N SER A 147 11.42 -1.59 -25.71
CA SER A 147 12.77 -1.05 -25.51
C SER A 147 13.90 -2.09 -25.67
N ALA A 148 13.58 -3.40 -25.68
CA ALA A 148 14.56 -4.42 -26.08
C ALA A 148 14.90 -4.37 -27.58
N ARG A 149 14.03 -3.81 -28.44
CA ARG A 149 14.25 -3.66 -29.90
C ARG A 149 15.42 -2.73 -30.23
N SER A 150 15.71 -1.77 -29.36
CA SER A 150 16.80 -0.78 -29.51
C SER A 150 17.92 -0.95 -28.47
N SER A 151 17.97 -2.09 -27.77
CA SER A 151 19.07 -2.41 -26.84
C SER A 151 20.33 -2.90 -27.56
N ASP A 152 21.48 -2.44 -27.08
CA ASP A 152 22.83 -2.85 -27.51
C ASP A 152 23.05 -4.37 -27.36
N ASP A 153 22.35 -5.02 -26.42
CA ASP A 153 22.45 -6.45 -26.14
C ASP A 153 21.86 -7.35 -27.24
N ARG A 154 21.14 -6.80 -28.23
CA ARG A 154 20.73 -7.54 -29.44
C ARG A 154 21.92 -8.10 -30.23
N SER A 155 23.12 -7.56 -30.02
CA SER A 155 24.38 -8.09 -30.55
C SER A 155 24.88 -9.36 -29.82
N ARG A 156 24.32 -9.68 -28.66
CA ARG A 156 24.78 -10.74 -27.74
C ARG A 156 23.81 -11.93 -27.66
N ALA A 157 22.51 -11.69 -27.83
CA ALA A 157 21.46 -12.70 -27.79
C ALA A 157 20.23 -12.28 -28.60
N ASP A 158 19.40 -13.25 -28.99
CA ASP A 158 18.10 -12.95 -29.57
C ASP A 158 17.12 -12.45 -28.49
N LEU A 159 16.66 -11.21 -28.64
CA LEU A 159 15.67 -10.57 -27.78
C LEU A 159 14.26 -10.57 -28.41
N SER A 160 14.05 -11.26 -29.54
CA SER A 160 12.77 -11.27 -30.26
C SER A 160 11.58 -11.64 -29.37
N SER A 161 11.72 -12.64 -28.50
CA SER A 161 10.69 -13.06 -27.55
C SER A 161 10.23 -11.97 -26.56
N ILE A 162 11.05 -10.92 -26.38
CA ILE A 162 10.73 -9.73 -25.57
C ILE A 162 9.97 -8.71 -26.44
N TYR A 163 10.61 -8.14 -27.48
CA TYR A 163 10.05 -6.99 -28.19
C TYR A 163 9.07 -7.32 -29.33
N LYS A 164 9.18 -8.51 -29.95
CA LYS A 164 8.42 -8.87 -31.16
C LYS A 164 6.91 -8.91 -30.95
N PRO A 165 6.35 -9.30 -29.78
CA PRO A 165 4.91 -9.18 -29.52
C PRO A 165 4.39 -7.73 -29.65
N THR A 166 5.10 -6.74 -29.10
CA THR A 166 4.74 -5.32 -29.24
C THR A 166 4.95 -4.82 -30.67
N GLU A 167 6.04 -5.23 -31.34
CA GLU A 167 6.30 -4.90 -32.75
C GLU A 167 5.21 -5.44 -33.68
N GLU A 168 4.79 -6.70 -33.50
CA GLU A 168 3.71 -7.31 -34.28
C GLU A 168 2.34 -6.68 -33.98
N PHE A 169 2.10 -6.22 -32.74
CA PHE A 169 0.92 -5.44 -32.40
C PHE A 169 0.93 -4.08 -33.11
N LEU A 170 2.03 -3.34 -33.05
CA LEU A 170 2.20 -2.04 -33.71
C LEU A 170 2.01 -2.17 -35.23
N ASN A 171 2.60 -3.19 -35.86
CA ASN A 171 2.43 -3.49 -37.28
C ASN A 171 0.97 -3.84 -37.66
N LYS A 172 0.14 -4.20 -36.68
CA LYS A 172 -1.30 -4.51 -36.85
C LYS A 172 -2.20 -3.41 -36.25
N ALA A 173 -1.65 -2.31 -35.71
CA ALA A 173 -2.39 -1.32 -34.92
C ALA A 173 -3.56 -0.71 -35.71
N GLN A 174 -3.34 -0.29 -36.95
CA GLN A 174 -4.39 0.25 -37.82
C GLN A 174 -5.56 -0.72 -38.08
N LEU A 175 -5.28 -2.03 -38.13
CA LEU A 175 -6.31 -3.06 -38.29
C LEU A 175 -7.08 -3.29 -36.99
N SER A 176 -6.37 -3.30 -35.85
CA SER A 176 -6.96 -3.42 -34.51
C SER A 176 -7.85 -2.22 -34.17
N LYS A 177 -7.39 -0.99 -34.45
CA LYS A 177 -8.16 0.25 -34.32
C LYS A 177 -9.46 0.18 -35.14
N ARG A 178 -9.37 -0.08 -36.44
CA ARG A 178 -10.54 -0.19 -37.33
C ARG A 178 -11.57 -1.22 -36.86
N LYS A 179 -11.13 -2.42 -36.47
CA LYS A 179 -12.02 -3.45 -35.92
C LYS A 179 -12.65 -3.03 -34.59
N ALA A 180 -11.91 -2.37 -33.70
CA ALA A 180 -12.43 -1.90 -32.42
C ALA A 180 -13.47 -0.78 -32.59
N VAL A 181 -13.25 0.15 -33.52
CA VAL A 181 -14.20 1.20 -33.89
C VAL A 181 -15.46 0.60 -34.51
N GLU A 182 -15.36 -0.30 -35.49
CA GLU A 182 -16.55 -0.88 -36.13
C GLU A 182 -17.44 -1.64 -35.15
N ARG A 183 -16.90 -2.36 -34.15
CA ARG A 183 -17.72 -2.97 -33.07
C ARG A 183 -18.57 -1.95 -32.33
N GLU A 184 -18.00 -0.80 -31.99
CA GLU A 184 -18.70 0.23 -31.22
C GLU A 184 -19.72 0.97 -32.09
N LEU A 185 -19.43 1.21 -33.37
CA LEU A 185 -20.40 1.74 -34.34
C LEU A 185 -21.56 0.77 -34.56
N ARG A 186 -21.29 -0.53 -34.73
CA ARG A 186 -22.30 -1.60 -34.74
C ARG A 186 -23.20 -1.55 -33.51
N ARG A 187 -22.58 -1.48 -32.32
CA ARG A 187 -23.30 -1.38 -31.04
C ARG A 187 -24.16 -0.12 -30.95
N LEU A 188 -23.73 1.01 -31.51
CA LEU A 188 -24.50 2.25 -31.59
C LEU A 188 -25.69 2.16 -32.57
N ARG A 189 -25.54 1.39 -33.67
CA ARG A 189 -26.62 1.08 -34.63
C ARG A 189 -27.60 0.00 -34.12
N GLY A 190 -27.31 -0.65 -33.00
CA GLY A 190 -28.09 -1.79 -32.48
C GLY A 190 -27.79 -3.12 -33.18
N GLU A 191 -26.71 -3.19 -33.96
CA GLU A 191 -26.20 -4.40 -34.60
C GLU A 191 -25.40 -5.26 -33.61
N VAL A 192 -25.21 -6.54 -33.96
CA VAL A 192 -24.29 -7.44 -33.23
C VAL A 192 -22.85 -6.96 -33.42
N GLU A 193 -22.08 -6.84 -32.33
CA GLU A 193 -20.72 -6.29 -32.34
C GLU A 193 -19.76 -7.06 -33.25
N GLU A 194 -19.82 -8.39 -33.22
CA GLU A 194 -19.12 -9.28 -34.16
C GLU A 194 -20.00 -9.63 -35.37
N ILE A 195 -19.37 -9.99 -36.49
CA ILE A 195 -20.11 -10.43 -37.68
C ILE A 195 -20.51 -11.90 -37.50
N PRO A 196 -21.82 -12.24 -37.50
CA PRO A 196 -22.27 -13.62 -37.42
C PRO A 196 -21.80 -14.38 -38.67
N GLN A 197 -21.14 -15.52 -38.44
CA GLN A 197 -20.74 -16.45 -39.50
C GLN A 197 -21.82 -17.53 -39.62
N GLU A 198 -22.16 -17.94 -40.83
CA GLU A 198 -23.07 -19.06 -41.05
C GLU A 198 -22.41 -20.38 -40.59
N HIS A 199 -23.17 -21.23 -39.90
CA HIS A 199 -22.68 -22.55 -39.50
C HIS A 199 -22.74 -23.52 -40.68
N LYS A 200 -21.74 -23.42 -41.56
CA LYS A 200 -21.58 -24.26 -42.74
C LYS A 200 -20.54 -25.35 -42.50
N ILE A 201 -20.86 -26.58 -42.89
CA ILE A 201 -19.92 -27.70 -42.93
C ILE A 201 -19.44 -27.85 -44.36
N GLU A 202 -18.13 -27.77 -44.58
CA GLU A 202 -17.46 -27.99 -45.87
C GLU A 202 -16.32 -28.99 -45.69
N ASP A 203 -15.93 -29.71 -46.75
CA ASP A 203 -14.70 -30.50 -46.72
C ASP A 203 -13.47 -29.57 -46.72
N ALA A 204 -12.48 -29.88 -45.90
CA ALA A 204 -11.32 -29.02 -45.65
C ALA A 204 -10.43 -28.75 -46.88
N LEU A 205 -10.51 -29.60 -47.92
CA LEU A 205 -9.81 -29.39 -49.20
C LEU A 205 -10.67 -28.62 -50.23
N SER A 206 -11.98 -28.49 -49.95
CA SER A 206 -12.94 -27.78 -50.80
C SER A 206 -13.29 -26.36 -50.32
N ALA A 207 -13.05 -26.08 -49.04
CA ALA A 207 -13.46 -24.85 -48.37
C ALA A 207 -12.78 -23.61 -48.96
N LYS A 208 -13.57 -22.53 -49.17
CA LYS A 208 -13.10 -21.29 -49.79
C LYS A 208 -13.14 -20.13 -48.81
N PHE A 209 -11.96 -19.67 -48.41
CA PHE A 209 -11.79 -18.62 -47.40
C PHE A 209 -11.73 -17.20 -47.97
N ASP A 210 -11.86 -17.03 -49.30
CA ASP A 210 -11.66 -15.77 -50.02
C ASP A 210 -12.70 -14.69 -49.66
N ASN A 211 -13.92 -15.10 -49.33
CA ASN A 211 -15.10 -14.23 -49.14
C ASN A 211 -15.68 -14.28 -47.71
N ILE A 212 -14.87 -14.61 -46.69
CA ILE A 212 -15.33 -14.56 -45.30
C ILE A 212 -15.69 -13.12 -44.91
N PRO A 213 -16.91 -12.83 -44.41
CA PRO A 213 -17.25 -11.51 -43.88
C PRO A 213 -16.35 -11.15 -42.68
N THR A 214 -15.52 -10.10 -42.81
CA THR A 214 -14.61 -9.66 -41.75
C THR A 214 -15.01 -8.32 -41.14
N LEU A 215 -14.77 -8.17 -39.84
CA LEU A 215 -14.96 -6.94 -39.06
C LEU A 215 -14.04 -5.77 -39.46
N ASN A 216 -13.24 -5.89 -40.52
CA ASN A 216 -12.45 -4.78 -41.05
C ASN A 216 -13.27 -4.01 -42.11
N PRO A 217 -13.75 -2.79 -41.85
CA PRO A 217 -14.61 -2.07 -42.79
C PRO A 217 -13.85 -1.49 -44.01
N GLY A 218 -12.51 -1.62 -44.07
CA GLY A 218 -11.67 -1.11 -45.15
C GLY A 218 -10.78 0.05 -44.72
N GLU A 219 -10.23 0.81 -45.68
CA GLU A 219 -9.49 2.05 -45.45
C GLU A 219 -10.35 3.26 -45.84
N GLY A 220 -10.04 4.45 -45.33
CA GLY A 220 -10.90 5.64 -45.51
C GLY A 220 -12.26 5.56 -44.81
N LYS A 221 -12.42 4.66 -43.84
CA LYS A 221 -13.59 4.58 -42.94
C LYS A 221 -13.37 5.44 -41.69
N ALA A 222 -14.43 5.66 -40.90
CA ALA A 222 -14.36 6.51 -39.72
C ALA A 222 -13.29 6.05 -38.73
N GLU A 223 -12.49 6.99 -38.27
CA GLU A 223 -11.43 6.80 -37.28
C GLU A 223 -11.67 7.76 -36.11
N LEU A 224 -11.78 7.21 -34.91
CA LEU A 224 -12.00 7.99 -33.70
C LEU A 224 -10.67 8.50 -33.13
N PRO A 225 -10.61 9.75 -32.60
CA PRO A 225 -9.36 10.34 -32.11
C PRO A 225 -8.61 9.43 -31.14
N THR A 226 -7.31 9.26 -31.36
CA THR A 226 -6.53 8.23 -30.66
C THR A 226 -5.77 8.79 -29.47
N ILE A 227 -5.74 8.02 -28.39
CA ILE A 227 -5.04 8.32 -27.13
C ILE A 227 -4.04 7.19 -26.88
N LEU A 228 -2.76 7.52 -26.82
CA LEU A 228 -1.69 6.57 -26.54
C LEU A 228 -1.46 6.44 -25.03
N LEU A 229 -1.38 5.20 -24.53
CA LEU A 229 -0.97 4.89 -23.16
C LEU A 229 0.34 4.08 -23.20
N SER A 230 1.38 4.60 -22.57
CA SER A 230 2.72 3.98 -22.51
C SER A 230 3.36 4.28 -21.17
N HIS A 231 3.76 3.28 -20.38
CA HIS A 231 4.39 3.55 -19.08
C HIS A 231 5.66 4.41 -19.23
N VAL A 232 6.51 4.06 -20.21
CA VAL A 232 7.70 4.84 -20.58
C VAL A 232 7.26 6.07 -21.40
N PRO A 233 7.64 7.31 -21.02
CA PRO A 233 7.39 8.52 -21.80
C PRO A 233 8.00 8.45 -23.22
N LEU A 234 7.41 9.13 -24.22
CA LEU A 234 8.02 9.17 -25.56
C LEU A 234 9.33 9.97 -25.54
N TYR A 235 10.21 9.72 -26.52
CA TYR A 235 11.42 10.51 -26.74
C TYR A 235 11.13 12.01 -26.80
N ARG A 236 12.04 12.80 -26.23
CA ARG A 236 12.08 14.26 -26.27
C ARG A 236 13.55 14.71 -26.21
N PRO A 237 13.94 15.82 -26.84
CA PRO A 237 15.29 16.36 -26.71
C PRO A 237 15.71 16.61 -25.24
N PRO A 238 17.00 16.44 -24.90
CA PRO A 238 17.50 16.79 -23.57
C PRO A 238 17.22 18.25 -23.22
N GLY A 239 16.53 18.47 -22.09
CA GLY A 239 16.18 19.80 -21.59
C GLY A 239 14.86 20.39 -22.13
N THR A 240 14.03 19.61 -22.84
CA THR A 240 12.64 20.03 -23.15
C THR A 240 11.80 20.15 -21.87
N GLN A 241 11.19 21.31 -21.66
CA GLN A 241 10.43 21.63 -20.45
C GLN A 241 9.22 20.71 -20.22
N CYS A 242 8.94 20.44 -18.95
CA CYS A 242 7.74 19.77 -18.44
C CYS A 242 6.63 20.76 -18.01
N GLY A 243 6.92 22.06 -18.04
CA GLY A 243 5.97 23.11 -17.69
C GLY A 243 5.80 23.37 -16.18
N PRO A 244 4.89 24.29 -15.81
CA PRO A 244 4.81 24.88 -14.47
C PRO A 244 4.20 23.99 -13.38
N MET A 245 3.60 22.84 -13.75
CA MET A 245 2.93 21.93 -12.80
C MET A 245 3.85 20.84 -12.22
N ARG A 246 5.13 20.79 -12.62
CA ARG A 246 6.12 19.86 -12.05
C ARG A 246 6.51 20.29 -10.63
N GLU A 247 6.39 19.38 -9.66
CA GLU A 247 6.59 19.68 -8.24
C GLU A 247 8.07 19.76 -7.85
N HIS A 248 8.87 18.76 -8.23
CA HIS A 248 10.25 18.64 -7.76
C HIS A 248 11.13 19.75 -8.33
N TRP A 249 10.90 20.11 -9.60
CA TRP A 249 11.62 21.15 -10.32
C TRP A 249 10.68 21.97 -11.21
N PRO A 250 10.10 23.09 -10.73
CA PRO A 250 9.35 24.02 -11.57
C PRO A 250 10.29 24.73 -12.58
N PRO A 251 9.76 25.33 -13.67
CA PRO A 251 10.54 26.02 -14.69
C PRO A 251 11.42 27.14 -14.13
N SER A 252 12.63 27.25 -14.65
CA SER A 252 13.62 28.28 -14.27
C SER A 252 13.27 29.65 -14.84
N ASN A 253 12.60 29.71 -15.98
CA ASN A 253 12.02 30.92 -16.56
C ASN A 253 10.59 30.65 -17.08
N PRO A 254 9.53 30.88 -16.28
CA PRO A 254 8.15 30.70 -16.72
C PRO A 254 7.69 31.58 -17.89
N ALA A 255 8.47 32.62 -18.27
CA ALA A 255 8.15 33.50 -19.39
C ALA A 255 8.65 32.96 -20.76
N ASP A 256 9.49 31.93 -20.77
CA ASP A 256 9.95 31.26 -22.00
C ASP A 256 9.81 29.73 -21.85
N PRO A 257 8.66 29.16 -22.24
CA PRO A 257 8.42 27.71 -22.24
C PRO A 257 9.19 26.95 -23.34
N GLY A 258 9.79 27.65 -24.31
CA GLY A 258 10.54 27.06 -25.42
C GLY A 258 12.03 26.90 -25.14
N ALA A 259 12.58 27.70 -24.20
CA ALA A 259 13.96 27.58 -23.74
C ALA A 259 14.28 26.18 -23.18
N ARG A 260 15.54 25.76 -23.33
CA ARG A 260 16.06 24.54 -22.71
C ARG A 260 16.18 24.72 -21.19
N ASP A 261 15.55 23.85 -20.42
CA ASP A 261 15.68 23.78 -18.96
C ASP A 261 15.95 22.34 -18.51
N ASP A 262 17.23 21.99 -18.37
CA ASP A 262 17.69 20.67 -17.90
C ASP A 262 17.24 20.31 -16.48
N ARG A 263 16.75 21.28 -15.68
CA ARG A 263 16.24 21.07 -14.33
C ARG A 263 14.76 20.71 -14.35
N ASN A 264 13.96 21.41 -15.15
CA ASN A 264 12.52 21.13 -15.30
C ASN A 264 12.23 19.94 -16.22
N ALA A 265 13.11 19.61 -17.16
CA ALA A 265 12.95 18.50 -18.11
C ALA A 265 13.07 17.10 -17.49
N ILE A 266 12.49 16.09 -18.15
CA ILE A 266 12.84 14.68 -17.89
C ILE A 266 14.28 14.47 -18.40
N SER A 267 15.18 13.95 -17.56
CA SER A 267 16.55 13.69 -17.98
C SER A 267 16.60 12.50 -18.93
N VAL A 268 17.11 12.71 -20.15
CA VAL A 268 17.26 11.65 -21.17
C VAL A 268 18.43 10.76 -20.78
N SER A 269 18.17 9.72 -19.98
CA SER A 269 19.19 8.81 -19.47
C SER A 269 18.67 7.37 -19.32
N LYS A 270 19.59 6.40 -19.38
CA LYS A 270 19.34 4.96 -19.17
C LYS A 270 20.29 4.40 -18.11
N GLY A 271 19.86 3.37 -17.40
CA GLY A 271 20.65 2.71 -16.38
C GLY A 271 20.19 1.28 -16.10
N TYR A 272 20.56 0.74 -14.94
CA TYR A 272 20.14 -0.61 -14.56
C TYR A 272 18.64 -0.67 -14.31
N GLN A 273 17.91 -1.44 -15.14
CA GLN A 273 16.45 -1.64 -15.03
C GLN A 273 15.58 -0.38 -15.21
N TYR A 274 16.09 0.69 -15.84
CA TYR A 274 15.29 1.88 -16.21
C TYR A 274 15.84 2.63 -17.42
N GLN A 275 14.97 3.37 -18.11
CA GLN A 275 15.30 4.40 -19.08
C GLN A 275 14.15 5.41 -19.17
N ASN A 276 14.41 6.68 -18.85
CA ASN A 276 13.37 7.66 -18.50
C ASN A 276 12.47 8.11 -19.67
N VAL A 277 12.88 7.83 -20.92
CA VAL A 277 12.13 8.10 -22.16
C VAL A 277 12.45 7.01 -23.18
N LEU A 278 11.51 6.68 -24.07
CA LEU A 278 11.78 5.80 -25.21
C LEU A 278 12.87 6.38 -26.13
N ASN A 279 13.51 5.51 -26.91
CA ASN A 279 14.45 5.93 -27.94
C ASN A 279 13.71 6.65 -29.10
N GLU A 280 14.39 7.57 -29.78
CA GLU A 280 13.81 8.44 -30.81
C GLU A 280 13.14 7.66 -31.94
N VAL A 281 13.89 6.73 -32.55
CA VAL A 281 13.40 5.86 -33.63
C VAL A 281 12.16 5.07 -33.20
N ASP A 282 12.11 4.62 -31.94
CA ASP A 282 11.00 3.81 -31.43
C ASP A 282 9.76 4.65 -31.15
N SER A 283 9.96 5.89 -30.71
CA SER A 283 8.88 6.86 -30.49
C SER A 283 8.24 7.30 -31.81
N ILE A 284 9.06 7.54 -32.84
CA ILE A 284 8.60 7.85 -34.20
C ILE A 284 7.89 6.64 -34.82
N ASP A 285 8.42 5.41 -34.66
CA ASP A 285 7.81 4.16 -35.13
C ASP A 285 6.43 3.92 -34.49
N VAL A 286 6.31 4.13 -33.17
CA VAL A 286 5.04 4.04 -32.42
C VAL A 286 4.02 5.05 -32.92
N VAL A 287 4.39 6.34 -33.03
CA VAL A 287 3.47 7.40 -33.45
C VAL A 287 2.98 7.17 -34.88
N ASN A 288 3.88 6.83 -35.81
CA ASN A 288 3.55 6.62 -37.22
C ASN A 288 2.68 5.38 -37.44
N LYS A 289 2.96 4.25 -36.76
CA LYS A 289 2.16 3.03 -36.90
C LYS A 289 0.77 3.15 -36.30
N ILE A 290 0.64 3.85 -35.17
CA ILE A 290 -0.65 4.02 -34.48
C ILE A 290 -1.53 5.08 -35.17
N GLY A 291 -0.97 6.22 -35.58
CA GLY A 291 -1.67 7.28 -36.31
C GLY A 291 -2.79 8.00 -35.53
N ASN A 292 -3.17 9.19 -35.98
CA ASN A 292 -4.28 10.01 -35.44
C ASN A 292 -4.26 10.18 -33.90
N ILE A 293 -3.05 10.29 -33.33
CA ILE A 293 -2.86 10.47 -31.88
C ILE A 293 -3.07 11.94 -31.52
N ILE A 294 -4.12 12.23 -30.77
CA ILE A 294 -4.39 13.59 -30.24
C ILE A 294 -3.77 13.82 -28.85
N HIS A 295 -3.46 12.74 -28.12
CA HIS A 295 -2.91 12.79 -26.77
C HIS A 295 -2.11 11.52 -26.45
N ALA A 296 -1.10 11.65 -25.58
CA ALA A 296 -0.40 10.53 -24.97
C ALA A 296 -0.34 10.70 -23.44
N PHE A 297 -0.42 9.59 -22.70
CA PHE A 297 -0.22 9.56 -21.25
C PHE A 297 0.88 8.56 -20.87
N SER A 298 1.77 8.97 -19.97
CA SER A 298 2.90 8.15 -19.48
C SER A 298 3.04 8.14 -17.95
N GLY A 299 3.94 7.32 -17.37
CA GLY A 299 3.96 7.06 -15.92
C GLY A 299 5.33 7.07 -15.20
N ASP A 300 6.44 6.74 -15.87
CA ASP A 300 7.75 6.46 -15.24
C ASP A 300 8.36 7.62 -14.41
N ASP A 301 8.16 8.89 -14.80
CA ASP A 301 8.80 10.05 -14.15
C ASP A 301 8.31 10.33 -12.71
N HIS A 302 7.19 9.74 -12.30
CA HIS A 302 6.51 9.95 -11.01
C HIS A 302 5.98 11.37 -10.71
N ASP A 303 6.52 12.43 -11.33
CA ASP A 303 5.99 13.80 -11.25
C ASP A 303 5.08 14.14 -12.45
N TYR A 304 4.48 15.33 -12.46
CA TYR A 304 3.72 15.81 -13.61
C TYR A 304 4.64 16.45 -14.65
N CYS A 305 4.55 16.01 -15.90
CA CYS A 305 5.23 16.61 -17.04
C CYS A 305 4.27 16.79 -18.20
N GLU A 306 4.09 18.00 -18.71
CA GLU A 306 3.20 18.31 -19.84
C GLU A 306 3.97 19.04 -20.94
N LEU A 307 3.94 18.48 -22.15
CA LEU A 307 4.61 19.05 -23.32
C LEU A 307 3.88 18.74 -24.64
N ARG A 308 4.38 19.32 -25.73
CA ARG A 308 4.09 18.88 -27.09
C ARG A 308 5.38 18.37 -27.74
N HIS A 309 5.28 17.24 -28.41
CA HIS A 309 6.33 16.71 -29.25
C HIS A 309 6.48 17.51 -30.54
N ALA A 310 7.56 17.27 -31.29
CA ALA A 310 7.82 17.93 -32.57
C ALA A 310 7.02 17.31 -33.74
N ASP A 311 7.11 17.92 -34.94
CA ASP A 311 6.38 17.50 -36.14
C ASP A 311 6.65 16.03 -36.55
N ASN A 312 7.89 15.56 -36.39
CA ASN A 312 8.29 14.16 -36.65
C ASN A 312 7.65 13.14 -35.69
N GLN A 313 7.10 13.61 -34.57
CA GLN A 313 6.29 12.88 -33.60
C GLN A 313 4.83 13.43 -33.59
N ALA A 314 4.37 13.91 -34.76
CA ALA A 314 3.01 14.35 -35.06
C ALA A 314 2.42 15.43 -34.13
N ASN A 315 3.26 16.27 -33.50
CA ASN A 315 2.85 17.31 -32.54
C ASN A 315 2.01 16.80 -31.35
N VAL A 316 2.14 15.50 -31.03
CA VAL A 316 1.39 14.83 -29.95
C VAL A 316 1.58 15.58 -28.64
N LYS A 317 0.47 15.93 -27.98
CA LYS A 317 0.51 16.41 -26.60
C LYS A 317 0.69 15.21 -25.68
N GLU A 318 1.72 15.23 -24.85
CA GLU A 318 1.94 14.20 -23.83
C GLU A 318 1.81 14.77 -22.41
N ILE A 319 1.17 14.00 -21.54
CA ILE A 319 1.20 14.20 -20.08
C ILE A 319 1.79 12.97 -19.41
N THR A 320 2.96 13.09 -18.80
CA THR A 320 3.44 12.11 -17.82
C THR A 320 2.69 12.33 -16.50
N VAL A 321 2.05 11.27 -16.02
CA VAL A 321 1.06 11.30 -14.94
C VAL A 321 1.73 11.13 -13.59
N LYS A 322 1.57 12.15 -12.75
CA LYS A 322 2.03 12.19 -11.36
C LYS A 322 1.55 10.97 -10.57
N SER A 323 2.47 10.31 -9.85
CA SER A 323 2.22 9.04 -9.16
C SER A 323 1.20 9.17 -8.02
N THR A 324 0.37 8.14 -7.82
CA THR A 324 -0.51 8.02 -6.64
C THR A 324 0.23 7.65 -5.35
N SER A 325 1.55 7.45 -5.44
CA SER A 325 2.48 7.18 -4.35
C SER A 325 3.24 8.43 -3.89
N MET A 326 3.86 8.35 -2.71
CA MET A 326 4.78 9.36 -2.14
C MET A 326 6.24 8.89 -2.20
N ALA A 327 6.52 7.90 -3.05
CA ALA A 327 7.84 7.31 -3.24
C ALA A 327 8.67 8.12 -4.24
N MET A 328 9.90 7.67 -4.51
CA MET A 328 10.74 8.16 -5.62
C MET A 328 11.00 9.69 -5.64
N GLY A 329 10.95 10.34 -4.47
CA GLY A 329 11.35 11.74 -4.30
C GLY A 329 10.24 12.78 -4.48
N VAL A 330 9.03 12.39 -4.91
CA VAL A 330 7.90 13.28 -5.18
C VAL A 330 6.93 13.29 -3.98
N PRO A 331 6.90 14.36 -3.14
CA PRO A 331 6.26 14.30 -1.82
C PRO A 331 4.76 14.58 -1.82
N THR A 332 4.18 15.10 -2.91
CA THR A 332 2.74 15.23 -3.11
C THR A 332 2.28 14.23 -4.18
N PRO A 333 1.55 13.16 -3.81
CA PRO A 333 0.99 12.24 -4.79
C PRO A 333 -0.11 12.91 -5.63
N GLY A 334 -0.46 12.36 -6.79
CA GLY A 334 -1.54 12.85 -7.63
C GLY A 334 -2.18 11.77 -8.51
N PHE A 335 -3.06 12.22 -9.39
CA PHE A 335 -3.60 11.50 -10.54
C PHE A 335 -4.14 12.53 -11.56
N VAL A 336 -4.34 12.12 -12.81
CA VAL A 336 -4.95 12.97 -13.84
C VAL A 336 -6.37 12.49 -14.12
N MET A 337 -7.34 13.40 -14.07
CA MET A 337 -8.69 13.17 -14.60
C MET A 337 -8.72 13.54 -16.08
N VAL A 338 -9.51 12.79 -16.86
CA VAL A 338 -9.71 13.02 -18.28
C VAL A 338 -11.22 13.05 -18.57
N SER A 339 -11.73 14.22 -18.92
CA SER A 339 -13.11 14.42 -19.39
C SER A 339 -13.13 14.32 -20.91
N MET A 340 -14.05 13.54 -21.48
CA MET A 340 -14.13 13.28 -22.92
C MET A 340 -15.54 13.52 -23.45
N TYR A 341 -15.64 14.16 -24.61
CA TYR A 341 -16.88 14.43 -25.33
C TYR A 341 -16.61 14.47 -26.84
N ASN A 342 -16.96 13.38 -27.55
CA ASN A 342 -16.89 13.29 -29.01
C ASN A 342 -18.24 12.77 -29.55
N PRO A 343 -19.21 13.64 -29.88
CA PRO A 343 -20.51 13.22 -30.40
C PRO A 343 -20.38 12.80 -31.88
N ILE A 344 -20.79 11.58 -32.21
CA ILE A 344 -20.67 10.97 -33.56
C ILE A 344 -22.00 10.43 -34.09
N ASP A 345 -22.11 10.30 -35.41
CA ASP A 345 -23.22 9.62 -36.09
C ASP A 345 -23.05 8.08 -36.14
N ALA A 346 -24.01 7.38 -36.76
CA ALA A 346 -24.04 5.93 -36.90
C ALA A 346 -22.89 5.36 -37.76
N GLU A 347 -22.30 6.21 -38.60
CA GLU A 347 -21.18 5.94 -39.48
C GLU A 347 -19.83 6.33 -38.84
N GLY A 348 -19.84 6.92 -37.64
CA GLY A 348 -18.67 7.33 -36.87
C GLY A 348 -18.11 8.71 -37.20
N LYS A 349 -18.81 9.53 -38.00
CA LYS A 349 -18.41 10.90 -38.34
C LYS A 349 -18.84 11.88 -37.23
N PRO A 350 -18.24 13.08 -37.14
CA PRO A 350 -18.50 14.00 -36.05
C PRO A 350 -19.83 14.76 -36.24
N LEU A 351 -20.65 14.84 -35.20
CA LEU A 351 -21.89 15.64 -35.19
C LEU A 351 -21.64 17.14 -34.97
N SER A 352 -20.38 17.55 -34.79
CA SER A 352 -20.00 18.94 -34.54
C SER A 352 -18.64 19.22 -35.17
N GLY A 353 -18.52 20.34 -35.89
CA GLY A 353 -17.32 20.68 -36.66
C GLY A 353 -16.08 21.02 -35.82
N ASP A 354 -16.25 21.44 -34.56
CA ASP A 354 -15.13 21.71 -33.65
C ASP A 354 -14.63 20.42 -32.96
N GLN A 355 -14.00 19.55 -33.73
CA GLN A 355 -13.29 18.38 -33.20
C GLN A 355 -11.98 18.72 -32.47
N ALA A 356 -11.55 19.99 -32.43
CA ALA A 356 -10.25 20.35 -31.85
C ALA A 356 -10.18 20.18 -30.32
N ARG A 357 -11.33 19.95 -29.65
CA ARG A 357 -11.46 19.86 -28.18
C ARG A 357 -12.39 18.75 -27.70
N THR A 358 -12.20 17.52 -28.18
CA THR A 358 -12.95 16.35 -27.67
C THR A 358 -12.51 15.84 -26.29
N LEU A 359 -11.42 16.38 -25.73
CA LEU A 359 -10.78 15.91 -24.49
C LEU A 359 -10.25 17.08 -23.65
N GLN A 360 -10.46 17.01 -22.33
CA GLN A 360 -9.93 17.94 -21.33
C GLN A 360 -9.27 17.15 -20.18
N THR A 361 -8.12 17.63 -19.71
CA THR A 361 -7.35 17.03 -18.61
C THR A 361 -7.34 17.92 -17.36
N HIS A 362 -7.28 17.31 -16.17
CA HIS A 362 -7.15 18.04 -14.91
C HIS A 362 -6.25 17.26 -13.91
N LEU A 363 -5.20 17.91 -13.39
CA LEU A 363 -4.33 17.33 -12.37
C LEU A 363 -4.99 17.41 -10.99
N CYS A 364 -5.21 16.25 -10.36
CA CYS A 364 -5.73 16.15 -9.00
C CYS A 364 -4.61 15.75 -8.04
N LEU A 365 -4.24 16.66 -7.14
CA LEU A 365 -3.25 16.41 -6.08
C LEU A 365 -3.91 15.75 -4.86
N LEU A 366 -3.17 14.83 -4.22
CA LEU A 366 -3.57 14.13 -3.01
C LEU A 366 -2.84 14.68 -1.77
N PRO A 367 -3.42 14.63 -0.56
CA PRO A 367 -2.78 15.16 0.64
C PRO A 367 -1.41 14.52 0.90
N SER A 368 -0.35 15.35 0.99
CA SER A 368 1.01 14.88 1.29
C SER A 368 1.05 14.18 2.65
N GLN A 369 1.37 12.88 2.61
CA GLN A 369 1.42 12.04 3.81
C GLN A 369 2.57 12.45 4.74
N LEU A 370 3.67 12.97 4.18
CA LEU A 370 4.78 13.51 4.97
C LEU A 370 4.33 14.71 5.83
N SER A 371 3.58 15.66 5.24
CA SER A 371 2.98 16.77 6.00
C SER A 371 1.98 16.26 7.05
N THR A 372 1.19 15.23 6.73
CA THR A 372 0.28 14.57 7.69
C THR A 372 1.04 13.96 8.87
N TYR A 373 2.09 13.17 8.62
CA TYR A 373 2.89 12.55 9.67
C TYR A 373 3.65 13.59 10.52
N ALA A 374 4.19 14.64 9.89
CA ALA A 374 4.84 15.75 10.61
C ALA A 374 3.87 16.47 11.56
N ARG A 375 2.61 16.69 11.15
CA ARG A 375 1.56 17.27 12.03
C ARG A 375 1.25 16.35 13.21
N TYR A 376 1.11 15.04 13.00
CA TYR A 376 0.90 14.08 14.09
C TYR A 376 2.11 14.01 15.04
N GLY A 377 3.34 14.04 14.52
CA GLY A 377 4.57 14.07 15.33
C GLY A 377 4.69 15.36 16.16
N GLY A 378 4.40 16.52 15.55
CA GLY A 378 4.35 17.81 16.23
C GLY A 378 3.30 17.86 17.34
N PHE A 379 2.09 17.33 17.08
CA PHE A 379 1.05 17.20 18.10
C PHE A 379 1.48 16.29 19.26
N ALA A 380 2.07 15.12 18.97
CA ALA A 380 2.59 14.22 19.98
C ALA A 380 3.71 14.86 20.82
N PHE A 381 4.58 15.67 20.21
CA PHE A 381 5.60 16.45 20.90
C PHE A 381 4.98 17.52 21.82
N VAL A 382 3.99 18.29 21.34
CA VAL A 382 3.27 19.28 22.17
C VAL A 382 2.56 18.60 23.35
N CYS A 383 1.94 17.43 23.15
CA CYS A 383 1.38 16.63 24.24
C CYS A 383 2.46 16.18 25.24
N ALA A 384 3.62 15.71 24.78
CA ALA A 384 4.72 15.30 25.66
C ALA A 384 5.29 16.46 26.48
N VAL A 385 5.43 17.65 25.88
CA VAL A 385 5.82 18.89 26.57
C VAL A 385 4.76 19.29 27.60
N ALA A 386 3.47 19.29 27.25
CA ALA A 386 2.38 19.62 28.17
C ALA A 386 2.31 18.65 29.37
N LEU A 387 2.49 17.35 29.14
CA LEU A 387 2.57 16.34 30.20
C LEU A 387 3.80 16.53 31.09
N THR A 388 4.95 16.92 30.52
CA THR A 388 6.18 17.23 31.26
C THR A 388 6.02 18.47 32.13
N ILE A 389 5.44 19.54 31.60
CA ILE A 389 5.10 20.76 32.36
C ILE A 389 4.14 20.42 33.49
N ARG A 390 3.06 19.67 33.22
CA ARG A 390 2.12 19.23 34.27
C ARG A 390 2.85 18.44 35.36
N ALA A 391 3.68 17.47 34.99
CA ALA A 391 4.39 16.62 35.95
C ALA A 391 5.38 17.40 36.84
N LEU A 392 5.99 18.46 36.31
CA LEU A 392 6.82 19.40 37.09
C LEU A 392 5.98 20.34 37.98
N LEU A 393 4.78 20.74 37.53
CA LEU A 393 3.88 21.60 38.30
C LEU A 393 3.11 20.88 39.42
N VAL A 394 2.84 19.58 39.31
CA VAL A 394 2.17 18.78 40.37
C VAL A 394 2.79 19.01 41.77
N PRO A 395 4.11 18.82 41.98
CA PRO A 395 4.73 19.02 43.30
C PRO A 395 4.99 20.51 43.66
N ILE A 396 4.63 21.47 42.81
CA ILE A 396 4.79 22.92 43.05
C ILE A 396 3.45 23.55 43.42
N LEU A 397 2.38 23.19 42.69
CA LEU A 397 1.03 23.76 42.83
C LEU A 397 0.06 22.81 43.55
N ASN A 398 0.54 21.69 44.09
CA ASN A 398 -0.26 20.63 44.75
C ASN A 398 -1.44 20.13 43.88
N LEU A 399 -1.25 20.06 42.56
CA LEU A 399 -2.27 19.53 41.65
C LEU A 399 -2.53 18.05 41.95
N GLN A 400 -3.78 17.61 41.81
CA GLN A 400 -4.18 16.22 42.05
C GLN A 400 -3.26 15.24 41.27
N PRO A 401 -2.52 14.34 41.95
CA PRO A 401 -1.67 13.35 41.29
C PRO A 401 -2.49 12.41 40.39
N PHE A 402 -1.96 12.06 39.22
CA PHE A 402 -2.54 11.00 38.40
C PHE A 402 -1.91 9.63 38.70
N ALA A 403 -0.66 9.58 39.18
CA ALA A 403 -0.09 8.37 39.74
C ALA A 403 -0.86 7.99 41.02
N LEU A 404 -1.24 6.71 41.13
CA LEU A 404 -1.73 6.17 42.41
C LEU A 404 -0.72 6.49 43.51
N GLU A 405 -1.17 6.89 44.70
CA GLU A 405 -0.26 7.13 45.82
C GLU A 405 0.61 5.88 46.07
N PRO A 406 1.90 6.06 46.39
CA PRO A 406 2.70 4.90 46.78
C PRO A 406 2.11 4.33 48.07
N ILE A 407 1.98 3.01 48.15
CA ILE A 407 1.78 2.33 49.43
C ILE A 407 3.10 2.50 50.20
N GLY A 408 3.21 3.61 50.92
CA GLY A 408 4.36 3.89 51.77
C GLY A 408 4.37 2.93 52.97
N PRO A 409 5.54 2.65 53.56
CA PRO A 409 5.64 1.88 54.81
C PRO A 409 5.01 2.70 55.96
N GLY A 410 3.68 2.63 56.08
CA GLY A 410 2.87 3.46 56.97
C GLY A 410 1.43 3.70 56.49
N SER A 411 1.14 3.62 55.18
CA SER A 411 -0.23 3.74 54.68
C SER A 411 -1.02 2.47 54.98
N LYS A 412 -1.79 2.47 56.06
CA LYS A 412 -2.72 1.37 56.41
C LYS A 412 -3.77 1.21 55.31
N SER A 413 -3.62 0.18 54.48
CA SER A 413 -4.62 -0.22 53.50
C SER A 413 -5.97 -0.47 54.18
N ARG A 414 -6.94 0.42 53.97
CA ARG A 414 -8.37 0.14 54.23
C ARG A 414 -8.94 -0.71 53.09
N SER A 415 -8.29 -1.84 52.83
CA SER A 415 -8.80 -2.93 52.00
C SER A 415 -9.94 -3.61 52.76
N GLY A 416 -11.14 -3.04 52.65
CA GLY A 416 -12.36 -3.52 53.31
C GLY A 416 -12.89 -4.81 52.69
N LEU A 417 -12.26 -5.93 53.03
CA LEU A 417 -12.72 -7.29 52.73
C LEU A 417 -12.67 -8.11 54.03
N PRO A 418 -13.82 -8.50 54.62
CA PRO A 418 -13.84 -9.22 55.88
C PRO A 418 -13.45 -10.69 55.67
N THR A 419 -12.23 -11.05 56.08
CA THR A 419 -11.81 -12.45 56.16
C THR A 419 -12.25 -13.06 57.48
N SER A 420 -13.44 -13.66 57.49
CA SER A 420 -13.92 -14.49 58.60
C SER A 420 -13.07 -15.77 58.72
N LYS A 421 -11.96 -15.69 59.46
CA LYS A 421 -11.29 -16.88 59.97
C LYS A 421 -12.26 -17.62 60.89
N ALA A 422 -12.69 -18.80 60.49
CA ALA A 422 -13.29 -19.75 61.42
C ALA A 422 -12.26 -20.10 62.50
N LYS A 423 -12.63 -19.89 63.77
CA LYS A 423 -11.82 -20.30 64.92
C LYS A 423 -12.35 -21.66 65.39
N LEU A 424 -11.60 -22.70 65.08
CA LEU A 424 -11.68 -23.95 65.81
C LEU A 424 -10.89 -23.73 67.10
N ASP A 425 -11.60 -23.72 68.23
CA ASP A 425 -11.07 -24.00 69.55
C ASP A 425 -11.74 -25.29 70.04
N ASP A 426 -11.02 -26.11 70.79
CA ASP A 426 -11.46 -27.44 71.20
C ASP A 426 -12.49 -27.43 72.35
N HIS A 427 -13.08 -28.61 72.59
CA HIS A 427 -13.98 -28.87 73.71
C HIS A 427 -13.31 -28.62 75.08
N ASP A 428 -14.08 -28.03 76.00
CA ASP A 428 -14.40 -28.73 77.25
C ASP A 428 -15.86 -28.40 77.68
N PRO A 429 -16.59 -29.28 78.38
CA PRO A 429 -18.02 -29.10 78.64
C PRO A 429 -18.35 -28.82 80.11
N GLU A 430 -19.10 -27.76 80.42
CA GLU A 430 -19.87 -27.73 81.67
C GLU A 430 -21.16 -26.89 81.64
N GLN A 431 -22.13 -27.35 82.44
CA GLN A 431 -23.29 -26.65 83.01
C GLN A 431 -24.19 -25.79 82.11
N ALA A 432 -25.42 -26.26 81.91
CA ALA A 432 -26.56 -25.44 81.49
C ALA A 432 -27.32 -24.89 82.71
N SER A 433 -27.85 -23.65 82.63
CA SER A 433 -29.27 -23.35 82.89
C SER A 433 -29.59 -21.84 83.06
N SER A 434 -30.86 -21.52 82.78
CA SER A 434 -31.58 -20.24 83.06
C SER A 434 -31.13 -18.99 82.29
N GLY A 435 -32.10 -18.15 81.88
CA GLY A 435 -31.84 -17.01 80.99
C GLY A 435 -33.01 -16.51 80.12
N TYR A 436 -34.27 -16.64 80.57
CA TYR A 436 -35.41 -16.02 79.85
C TYR A 436 -35.38 -14.48 80.00
N GLY A 437 -35.54 -13.74 78.89
CA GLY A 437 -35.59 -12.27 78.90
C GLY A 437 -36.20 -11.66 77.61
N HIS A 438 -37.29 -10.91 77.75
CA HIS A 438 -38.16 -10.42 76.66
C HIS A 438 -37.64 -9.20 75.86
N GLY A 439 -38.24 -8.97 74.67
CA GLY A 439 -38.17 -7.71 73.89
C GLY A 439 -37.92 -7.95 72.38
N SER A 440 -38.88 -8.32 71.51
CA SER A 440 -40.22 -7.77 71.18
C SER A 440 -40.22 -6.50 70.29
N SER A 441 -41.11 -6.50 69.27
CA SER A 441 -41.38 -5.47 68.23
C SER A 441 -40.35 -5.40 67.08
N ALA A 442 -40.64 -5.73 65.80
CA ALA A 442 -41.68 -5.28 64.84
C ALA A 442 -41.35 -3.92 64.16
N SER A 443 -41.60 -3.67 62.87
CA SER A 443 -42.28 -4.39 61.75
C SER A 443 -41.33 -4.50 60.52
N SER A 444 -41.57 -5.02 59.29
CA SER A 444 -42.73 -5.42 58.43
C SER A 444 -43.61 -4.25 57.89
N PHE A 445 -44.25 -4.25 56.72
CA PHE A 445 -44.37 -5.11 55.50
C PHE A 445 -44.35 -4.16 54.26
N ASN A 446 -44.02 -4.53 53.01
CA ASN A 446 -44.76 -5.31 51.99
C ASN A 446 -43.84 -5.48 50.75
N SER A 447 -43.86 -6.52 49.89
CA SER A 447 -44.96 -7.21 49.16
C SER A 447 -45.51 -6.38 47.97
N ALA A 448 -45.69 -6.90 46.74
CA ALA A 448 -45.39 -8.23 46.18
C ALA A 448 -45.23 -8.18 44.63
N ALA A 449 -44.76 -9.29 44.04
CA ALA A 449 -44.93 -9.59 42.60
C ALA A 449 -46.24 -10.38 42.35
N PRO A 450 -46.64 -10.61 41.09
CA PRO A 450 -46.48 -11.99 40.59
C PRO A 450 -46.12 -12.12 39.09
N PRO A 451 -45.60 -13.28 38.65
CA PRO A 451 -45.27 -13.57 37.25
C PRO A 451 -46.38 -14.37 36.53
N ARG A 452 -46.26 -14.53 35.19
CA ARG A 452 -46.82 -15.67 34.45
C ARG A 452 -46.07 -15.94 33.14
N SER A 453 -46.24 -17.14 32.61
CA SER A 453 -45.54 -17.69 31.44
C SER A 453 -46.53 -18.04 30.32
N ALA A 454 -46.02 -18.26 29.09
CA ALA A 454 -46.21 -19.49 28.29
C ALA A 454 -46.34 -19.30 26.75
N THR A 455 -45.71 -20.23 26.03
CA THR A 455 -46.13 -20.89 24.76
C THR A 455 -46.19 -20.15 23.41
N ARG A 456 -45.63 -20.88 22.41
CA ARG A 456 -46.10 -21.09 21.02
C ARG A 456 -45.94 -19.96 19.99
N ASP A 457 -45.94 -20.23 18.68
CA ASP A 457 -45.44 -21.37 17.84
C ASP A 457 -45.76 -21.03 16.36
N ARG A 458 -45.11 -21.68 15.39
CA ARG A 458 -45.46 -21.72 13.93
C ARG A 458 -45.25 -20.41 13.14
N SER A 459 -45.10 -20.43 11.80
CA SER A 459 -44.60 -21.49 10.90
C SER A 459 -44.15 -20.87 9.56
N ALA A 460 -43.27 -21.59 8.86
CA ALA A 460 -42.94 -21.32 7.46
C ALA A 460 -44.09 -21.65 6.49
N SER A 461 -44.05 -21.06 5.30
CA SER A 461 -44.75 -21.52 4.10
C SER A 461 -43.82 -21.44 2.87
N PHE A 462 -43.71 -22.54 2.15
CA PHE A 462 -43.02 -22.69 0.85
C PHE A 462 -44.06 -22.77 -0.27
N THR A 463 -43.74 -22.27 -1.48
CA THR A 463 -44.11 -22.91 -2.77
C THR A 463 -43.22 -22.38 -3.91
N PRO A 464 -43.06 -23.11 -5.05
CA PRO A 464 -41.77 -23.10 -5.79
C PRO A 464 -41.83 -22.95 -7.33
N GLY A 465 -40.65 -22.81 -7.95
CA GLY A 465 -40.41 -22.86 -9.41
C GLY A 465 -40.03 -21.49 -10.01
N VAL A 466 -39.22 -21.37 -11.07
CA VAL A 466 -38.60 -22.36 -11.99
C VAL A 466 -37.10 -22.06 -12.17
N ARG A 467 -36.33 -23.01 -12.72
CA ARG A 467 -34.85 -22.98 -12.83
C ARG A 467 -34.31 -22.10 -13.97
N ALA A 468 -33.12 -21.55 -13.76
CA ALA A 468 -32.11 -21.29 -14.80
C ALA A 468 -30.71 -21.66 -14.25
N ASN A 469 -29.77 -22.01 -15.13
CA ASN A 469 -28.47 -22.59 -14.73
C ASN A 469 -27.40 -21.52 -14.46
N GLY A 470 -26.55 -21.76 -13.45
CA GLY A 470 -25.33 -20.99 -13.18
C GLY A 470 -24.36 -21.78 -12.29
N LEU A 471 -23.16 -22.06 -12.79
CA LEU A 471 -22.14 -22.82 -12.07
C LEU A 471 -21.42 -21.94 -11.04
N ALA A 472 -21.71 -22.14 -9.75
CA ALA A 472 -21.01 -21.50 -8.65
C ALA A 472 -20.37 -22.56 -7.72
N ALA A 473 -19.05 -22.50 -7.57
CA ALA A 473 -18.30 -23.47 -6.76
C ALA A 473 -18.50 -23.22 -5.26
N GLN A 474 -19.27 -24.08 -4.59
CA GLN A 474 -19.37 -24.06 -3.12
C GLN A 474 -18.09 -24.59 -2.47
N ALA A 475 -17.33 -23.71 -1.83
CA ALA A 475 -16.21 -24.08 -0.98
C ALA A 475 -16.70 -24.88 0.25
N ARG A 476 -16.38 -26.18 0.31
CA ARG A 476 -16.72 -27.04 1.46
C ARG A 476 -15.71 -26.83 2.60
N ASN A 477 -16.13 -26.11 3.64
CA ASN A 477 -15.45 -26.14 4.94
C ASN A 477 -15.57 -27.55 5.54
N ALA A 478 -14.45 -28.23 5.74
CA ALA A 478 -14.39 -29.52 6.43
C ALA A 478 -13.12 -29.62 7.30
N SER A 479 -13.29 -29.56 8.62
CA SER A 479 -12.22 -29.87 9.58
C SER A 479 -12.25 -31.35 9.97
N PRO A 480 -11.12 -32.08 9.91
CA PRO A 480 -10.96 -33.36 10.60
C PRO A 480 -10.55 -33.15 12.07
N LYS A 481 -10.95 -34.07 12.96
CA LYS A 481 -10.51 -34.11 14.37
C LYS A 481 -9.24 -34.97 14.54
N ARG A 482 -8.57 -34.74 15.68
CA ARG A 482 -7.70 -35.70 16.42
C ARG A 482 -8.39 -37.08 16.61
N GLN A 483 -7.76 -38.21 16.94
CA GLN A 483 -6.47 -38.59 17.60
C GLN A 483 -6.21 -40.12 17.28
N PRO A 484 -5.37 -40.96 17.95
CA PRO A 484 -4.28 -40.77 18.94
C PRO A 484 -2.96 -41.57 18.69
N GLY A 485 -2.02 -41.49 19.65
CA GLY A 485 -0.71 -42.20 19.70
C GLY A 485 0.46 -41.27 19.32
N GLY A 486 1.62 -41.23 19.99
CA GLY A 486 2.19 -42.01 21.11
C GLY A 486 3.70 -42.19 20.83
N ASN A 487 4.67 -41.99 21.74
CA ASN A 487 4.59 -41.78 23.19
C ASN A 487 5.91 -41.17 23.76
N SER A 488 5.83 -40.15 24.64
CA SER A 488 6.87 -39.74 25.63
C SER A 488 8.24 -39.21 25.08
N LYS A 489 9.08 -38.37 25.73
CA LYS A 489 9.15 -37.52 26.96
C LYS A 489 9.92 -36.23 26.56
N GLY A 490 9.90 -35.06 27.21
CA GLY A 490 9.22 -34.56 28.41
C GLY A 490 10.08 -33.46 29.09
N LEU A 491 9.47 -32.38 29.61
CA LEU A 491 10.11 -31.26 30.37
C LEU A 491 11.09 -30.34 29.57
N ALA A 492 11.36 -29.07 29.91
CA ALA A 492 10.60 -28.05 30.65
C ALA A 492 11.14 -26.61 30.38
N ARG A 493 10.32 -25.60 30.69
CA ARG A 493 10.63 -24.21 31.14
C ARG A 493 11.91 -23.46 30.66
N HIS A 494 11.64 -22.35 29.97
CA HIS A 494 11.98 -20.95 30.36
C HIS A 494 13.44 -20.47 30.62
N SER A 495 13.75 -19.36 29.93
CA SER A 495 14.38 -18.11 30.41
C SER A 495 15.88 -17.98 30.77
N SER A 496 16.52 -17.06 30.02
CA SER A 496 17.38 -15.94 30.47
C SER A 496 18.72 -16.16 31.19
N ASN A 497 19.66 -15.23 30.89
CA ASN A 497 21.01 -15.05 31.47
C ASN A 497 21.98 -16.19 31.08
N ARG A 498 23.14 -15.98 30.43
CA ARG A 498 24.05 -14.82 30.29
C ARG A 498 24.78 -14.41 31.57
N GLU A 499 25.71 -15.28 31.99
CA GLU A 499 26.93 -14.88 32.71
C GLU A 499 28.19 -15.36 31.95
N LYS A 500 29.37 -15.19 32.56
CA LYS A 500 30.70 -15.15 31.89
C LYS A 500 31.53 -16.43 32.11
N SER A 501 32.45 -16.74 31.20
CA SER A 501 33.91 -16.90 31.43
C SER A 501 34.60 -17.67 30.29
N GLY A 502 35.95 -17.79 30.31
CA GLY A 502 36.77 -18.45 29.27
C GLY A 502 37.31 -17.47 28.21
N ALA A 503 38.32 -16.63 28.46
CA ALA A 503 39.71 -16.90 28.87
C ALA A 503 40.58 -17.55 27.77
N ARG A 504 41.59 -16.81 27.27
CA ARG A 504 42.78 -17.33 26.56
C ARG A 504 43.99 -16.42 26.84
N TRP A 505 45.20 -16.97 26.69
CA TRP A 505 46.43 -16.49 27.33
C TRP A 505 47.45 -15.82 26.39
N GLY A 506 48.38 -15.07 26.99
CA GLY A 506 49.67 -14.62 26.41
C GLY A 506 49.79 -13.10 26.19
N GLY A 507 50.87 -12.41 26.60
CA GLY A 507 52.02 -12.83 27.41
C GLY A 507 53.18 -11.81 27.38
N LEU A 508 54.16 -11.98 28.29
CA LEU A 508 55.44 -11.23 28.44
C LEU A 508 55.39 -9.78 28.97
N GLY A 509 56.29 -9.44 29.91
CA GLY A 509 56.61 -8.06 30.34
C GLY A 509 56.94 -7.89 31.84
N ASN A 510 58.22 -7.69 32.18
CA ASN A 510 58.74 -7.39 33.54
C ASN A 510 58.12 -6.09 34.12
N GLY A 511 58.06 -5.81 35.44
CA GLY A 511 58.72 -6.41 36.62
C GLY A 511 58.08 -5.95 37.97
N PRO A 512 58.75 -6.12 39.13
CA PRO A 512 58.06 -6.39 40.41
C PRO A 512 58.09 -5.28 41.49
N LYS A 513 57.53 -5.63 42.67
CA LYS A 513 57.61 -5.00 44.03
C LYS A 513 56.63 -3.83 44.32
N ILE A 514 56.03 -3.68 45.52
CA ILE A 514 56.13 -4.38 46.83
C ILE A 514 54.72 -4.50 47.47
N GLU A 515 54.47 -5.57 48.23
CA GLU A 515 53.43 -5.62 49.28
C GLU A 515 54.09 -5.45 50.66
N ILE A 516 53.50 -4.63 51.54
CA ILE A 516 53.63 -4.77 53.00
C ILE A 516 52.26 -4.43 53.61
N ASP A 517 51.75 -5.34 54.44
CA ASP A 517 50.60 -5.14 55.33
C ASP A 517 51.09 -5.23 56.77
N ILE A 518 50.78 -4.22 57.60
CA ILE A 518 51.06 -4.16 59.04
C ILE A 518 49.94 -3.36 59.71
N GLY A 519 49.21 -4.01 60.61
CA GLY A 519 48.45 -3.37 61.68
C GLY A 519 49.17 -3.54 63.03
N GLU A 520 48.52 -3.06 64.11
CA GLU A 520 48.94 -3.22 65.53
C GLU A 520 50.26 -2.43 65.86
N ASP A 521 50.41 -1.72 66.98
CA ASP A 521 49.57 -1.54 68.18
C ASP A 521 49.98 -0.26 68.96
N ASN A 522 49.24 0.08 70.04
CA ASN A 522 49.71 0.85 71.23
C ASN A 522 50.04 2.37 71.05
N GLU A 523 49.97 3.25 72.08
CA GLU A 523 49.47 3.18 73.48
C GLU A 523 49.06 4.60 74.00
N TYR A 524 48.47 4.67 75.19
CA TYR A 524 47.89 5.82 75.91
C TYR A 524 48.68 7.14 75.94
N TYR A 525 47.95 8.27 75.82
CA TYR A 525 48.05 9.38 76.77
C TYR A 525 46.73 10.16 76.92
N TYR A 526 46.46 10.69 78.11
CA TYR A 526 45.28 11.51 78.45
C TYR A 526 45.64 12.99 78.50
N ASP A 527 44.82 13.87 77.91
CA ASP A 527 44.51 15.18 78.51
C ASP A 527 43.13 15.70 78.06
N ALA A 528 42.59 16.70 78.74
CA ALA A 528 41.16 16.93 78.85
C ALA A 528 40.60 18.11 78.02
N GLY A 529 39.38 17.90 77.56
CA GLY A 529 38.30 18.90 77.65
C GLY A 529 38.38 20.17 76.78
N LYS A 530 37.59 20.18 75.71
CA LYS A 530 36.63 21.28 75.43
C LYS A 530 35.52 20.83 74.49
N SER A 531 34.28 20.94 74.96
CA SER A 531 33.08 20.76 74.13
C SER A 531 32.96 21.91 73.12
N ARG A 532 32.69 21.58 71.85
CA ARG A 532 32.37 22.62 70.85
C ARG A 532 31.32 22.13 69.85
N TRP A 533 30.12 22.68 70.00
CA TRP A 533 28.94 22.39 69.18
C TRP A 533 29.22 22.64 67.70
N LYS A 534 28.98 21.64 66.84
CA LYS A 534 28.93 21.80 65.38
C LYS A 534 27.47 21.74 64.93
N ALA A 535 26.95 22.87 64.46
CA ALA A 535 25.58 22.95 63.95
C ALA A 535 25.37 22.07 62.71
N THR A 536 24.31 21.26 62.72
CA THR A 536 23.99 20.32 61.64
C THR A 536 23.46 21.07 60.41
N ARG A 537 24.37 21.45 59.51
CA ARG A 537 24.05 22.15 58.25
C ARG A 537 23.13 21.27 57.39
N SER A 538 21.87 21.67 57.23
CA SER A 538 20.86 20.87 56.55
C SER A 538 21.18 20.66 55.07
N THR A 539 21.44 19.41 54.68
CA THR A 539 21.61 19.03 53.28
C THR A 539 20.25 19.05 52.56
N LYS A 540 20.20 19.57 51.33
CA LYS A 540 18.98 19.72 50.52
C LYS A 540 18.36 18.37 50.11
N ARG A 541 17.71 17.67 51.03
CA ARG A 541 17.09 16.34 50.80
C ARG A 541 15.83 16.41 49.93
N GLY A 542 15.21 17.58 49.78
CA GLY A 542 13.99 17.77 48.99
C GLY A 542 14.13 17.44 47.49
N SER A 543 15.15 18.00 46.82
CA SER A 543 15.29 17.96 45.34
C SER A 543 15.16 16.55 44.73
N ARG A 544 15.85 15.55 45.32
CA ARG A 544 15.76 14.15 44.86
C ARG A 544 14.35 13.57 44.97
N ASN A 545 13.59 13.95 46.01
CA ASN A 545 12.22 13.47 46.20
C ASN A 545 11.26 14.14 45.20
N THR A 546 11.36 15.47 45.03
CA THR A 546 10.53 16.24 44.07
C THR A 546 10.69 15.73 42.65
N LEU A 547 11.92 15.46 42.21
CA LEU A 547 12.24 15.00 40.87
C LEU A 547 11.76 13.54 40.64
N MET A 548 11.83 12.69 41.66
CA MET A 548 11.29 11.32 41.62
C MET A 548 9.75 11.31 41.54
N ILE A 549 9.07 12.23 42.22
CA ILE A 549 7.62 12.42 42.13
C ILE A 549 7.23 12.89 40.72
N ALA A 550 7.91 13.92 40.20
CA ALA A 550 7.66 14.43 38.84
C ALA A 550 7.88 13.36 37.76
N TRP A 551 8.95 12.56 37.86
CA TRP A 551 9.18 11.43 36.94
C TRP A 551 8.06 10.40 37.00
N ARG A 552 7.55 10.09 38.20
CA ARG A 552 6.45 9.12 38.40
C ARG A 552 5.11 9.62 37.86
N GLU A 553 4.81 10.91 38.03
CA GLU A 553 3.67 11.57 37.38
C GLU A 553 3.81 11.54 35.85
N LEU A 554 4.97 11.91 35.31
CA LEU A 554 5.22 11.92 33.86
C LEU A 554 5.03 10.53 33.25
N TRP A 555 5.64 9.50 33.86
CA TRP A 555 5.50 8.12 33.39
C TRP A 555 4.04 7.63 33.42
N THR A 556 3.35 7.80 34.54
CA THR A 556 1.97 7.29 34.69
C THR A 556 0.96 8.05 33.84
N THR A 557 1.15 9.37 33.64
CA THR A 557 0.31 10.17 32.74
C THR A 557 0.57 9.85 31.29
N ALA A 558 1.83 9.82 30.84
CA ALA A 558 2.18 9.44 29.48
C ALA A 558 1.69 8.02 29.14
N TRP A 559 1.83 7.05 30.06
CA TRP A 559 1.32 5.69 29.89
C TRP A 559 -0.20 5.65 29.75
N ARG A 560 -0.94 6.35 30.63
CA ARG A 560 -2.41 6.44 30.51
C ARG A 560 -2.86 7.11 29.22
N VAL A 561 -2.25 8.24 28.83
CA VAL A 561 -2.58 8.92 27.56
C VAL A 561 -2.27 8.01 26.37
N LEU A 562 -1.13 7.33 26.36
CA LEU A 562 -0.76 6.38 25.30
C LEU A 562 -1.77 5.23 25.17
N TRP A 563 -2.27 4.68 26.27
CA TRP A 563 -3.30 3.63 26.23
C TRP A 563 -4.68 4.15 25.81
N MET A 564 -5.11 5.32 26.27
CA MET A 564 -6.39 5.91 25.87
C MET A 564 -6.40 6.32 24.40
N VAL A 565 -5.37 7.05 23.95
CA VAL A 565 -5.21 7.48 22.56
C VAL A 565 -4.96 6.27 21.66
N GLY A 566 -4.08 5.35 22.04
CA GLY A 566 -3.80 4.13 21.27
C GLY A 566 -5.02 3.22 21.14
N GLY A 567 -5.78 3.01 22.22
CA GLY A 567 -7.03 2.26 22.21
C GLY A 567 -8.11 2.90 21.33
N PHE A 568 -8.27 4.22 21.41
CA PHE A 568 -9.18 4.97 20.54
C PHE A 568 -8.75 4.93 19.07
N TRP A 569 -7.44 5.03 18.79
CA TRP A 569 -6.91 4.96 17.43
C TRP A 569 -7.02 3.56 16.83
N LEU A 570 -6.85 2.51 17.63
CA LEU A 570 -7.14 1.11 17.23
C LEU A 570 -8.63 0.90 16.96
N TRP A 571 -9.51 1.49 17.78
CA TRP A 571 -10.97 1.45 17.54
C TRP A 571 -11.35 2.18 16.24
N LEU A 572 -10.79 3.36 15.97
CA LEU A 572 -10.95 4.06 14.69
C LEU A 572 -10.41 3.25 13.50
N ALA A 573 -9.22 2.67 13.63
CA ALA A 573 -8.61 1.85 12.58
C ALA A 573 -9.38 0.53 12.30
N TYR A 574 -10.11 0.02 13.30
CA TYR A 574 -11.04 -1.09 13.14
C TYR A 574 -12.39 -0.65 12.51
N LYS A 575 -12.85 0.57 12.80
CA LYS A 575 -14.08 1.17 12.24
C LYS A 575 -13.94 1.61 10.77
N GLY A 576 -12.78 2.12 10.35
CA GLY A 576 -12.48 2.53 8.95
C GLY A 576 -11.80 3.89 8.82
#